data_AF-A0AAV6D232-F1
#
_entry.id   AF-A0AAV6D232-F1
#
_cell.length_a   1.000
_cell.length_b   1.000
_cell.length_c   1.000
_cell.angle_alpha   90.00
_cell.angle_beta   90.00
_cell.angle_gamma   90.00
#
_symmetry.space_group_name_H-M   'P 1'
#
loop_
_entity.id
_entity.type
_entity.pdbx_description
1 polymer ?
#
loop_
_entity_poly.entity_id
_entity_poly.type
_entity_poly.pdbx_seq_one_letter_code
_entity_poly.pdbx_strand_id
1 'polypeptide(L)'
;MINAVNCTLLIVILIGIPAITRAQIGHWQISSAPTAEKLTFGGLIFAIGANVLAVTIFLKNPKTKESCAKWFFIFVGILFLEYAFVRGWFNFDWLKKSLLWLQNHF
;
A
#
# COMPACT_ATOMS: atom_id res chain seq x y z
N MET A 1 -20.28 -0.12 -8.13
CA MET A 1 -20.01 0.72 -6.93
C MET A 1 -18.84 0.20 -6.10
N ILE A 2 -18.84 -1.05 -5.63
CA ILE A 2 -17.74 -1.57 -4.78
C ILE A 2 -16.35 -1.47 -5.41
N ASN A 3 -16.21 -1.72 -6.72
CA ASN A 3 -14.94 -1.54 -7.42
C ASN A 3 -14.46 -0.08 -7.41
N ALA A 4 -15.37 0.88 -7.63
CA ALA A 4 -15.00 2.29 -7.60
C ALA A 4 -14.55 2.73 -6.21
N VAL A 5 -15.24 2.29 -5.15
CA VAL A 5 -14.88 2.60 -3.76
C VAL A 5 -13.52 2.02 -3.41
N ASN A 6 -13.27 0.75 -3.70
CA ASN A 6 -11.98 0.10 -3.42
C ASN A 6 -10.83 0.69 -4.26
N CYS A 7 -11.08 1.06 -5.53
CA CYS A 7 -10.11 1.79 -6.34
C CYS A 7 -9.76 3.16 -5.73
N THR A 8 -10.76 3.94 -5.33
CA THR A 8 -10.54 5.25 -4.69
C THR A 8 -9.76 5.09 -3.40
N LEU A 9 -10.09 4.09 -2.57
CA LEU A 9 -9.35 3.75 -1.36
C LEU A 9 -7.88 3.43 -1.66
N LEU A 10 -7.60 2.61 -2.67
CA LEU A 10 -6.22 2.34 -3.09
C LEU A 10 -5.48 3.60 -3.53
N ILE A 11 -6.12 4.44 -4.34
CA ILE A 11 -5.51 5.69 -4.81
C ILE A 11 -5.19 6.60 -3.61
N VAL A 12 -6.10 6.71 -2.65
CA VAL A 12 -5.87 7.52 -1.45
C VAL A 12 -4.75 6.93 -0.60
N ILE A 13 -4.69 5.61 -0.44
CA ILE A 13 -3.66 4.94 0.38
C ILE A 13 -2.29 5.00 -0.30
N LEU A 14 -2.19 4.68 -1.59
CA LEU A 14 -0.92 4.56 -2.31
C LEU A 14 -0.41 5.87 -2.89
N ILE A 15 -1.28 6.86 -3.12
CA ILE A 15 -0.90 8.15 -3.71
C ILE A 15 -1.18 9.27 -2.73
N GLY A 16 -2.37 9.29 -2.11
CA GLY A 16 -2.76 10.34 -1.18
C GLY A 16 -1.86 10.40 0.06
N ILE A 17 -1.64 9.28 0.76
CA ILE A 17 -0.77 9.22 1.93
C ILE A 17 0.66 9.68 1.60
N PRO A 18 1.35 9.15 0.57
CA PRO A 18 2.68 9.64 0.21
C PRO A 18 2.67 11.07 -0.30
N ALA A 19 1.64 11.56 -0.98
CA ALA A 19 1.56 12.95 -1.42
C ALA A 19 1.42 13.92 -0.24
N ILE A 20 0.62 13.59 0.76
CA ILE A 20 0.41 14.42 1.96
C ILE A 20 1.64 14.35 2.89
N THR A 21 2.26 13.18 3.01
CA THR A 21 3.46 13.01 3.85
C THR A 21 4.72 13.58 3.19
N ARG A 22 4.79 13.60 1.86
CA ARG A 22 5.81 14.32 1.08
C ARG A 22 5.49 15.81 0.87
N ALA A 23 4.30 16.28 1.26
CA ALA A 23 3.98 17.69 1.21
C ALA A 23 4.97 18.42 2.14
N GLN A 24 5.92 19.13 1.54
CA GLN A 24 6.87 19.96 2.24
C GLN A 24 6.22 21.32 2.48
N ILE A 25 5.90 21.65 3.73
CA ILE A 25 5.66 23.04 4.11
C ILE A 25 7.03 23.64 4.40
N GLY A 26 7.65 24.22 3.38
CA GLY A 26 9.00 24.80 3.49
C GLY A 26 10.10 23.73 3.68
N HIS A 27 10.94 23.88 4.71
CA HIS A 27 12.07 22.97 4.98
C HIS A 27 11.70 21.77 5.89
N TRP A 28 10.44 21.67 6.31
CA TRP A 28 9.98 20.64 7.24
C TRP A 28 9.19 19.56 6.49
N GLN A 29 9.71 18.32 6.50
CA GLN A 29 8.90 17.15 6.18
C GLN A 29 7.84 16.98 7.27
N ILE A 30 6.56 17.14 6.91
CA ILE A 30 5.41 17.03 7.84
C ILE A 30 5.34 15.63 8.48
N SER A 31 5.86 14.62 7.78
CA SER A 31 5.88 13.26 8.29
C SER A 31 7.18 12.57 7.91
N SER A 32 7.84 11.98 8.91
CA SER A 32 8.98 11.09 8.72
C SER A 32 8.56 9.90 7.86
N ALA A 33 9.47 9.37 7.01
CA ALA A 33 9.26 8.13 6.26
C ALA A 33 8.56 6.99 7.06
N PRO A 34 8.92 6.71 8.34
CA PRO A 34 8.24 5.67 9.12
C PRO A 34 6.80 6.00 9.52
N THR A 35 6.40 7.27 9.55
CA THR A 35 5.02 7.68 9.85
C THR A 35 4.12 7.51 8.62
N ALA A 36 4.65 7.78 7.43
CA ALA A 36 3.97 7.52 6.17
C ALA A 36 3.71 6.02 5.98
N GLU A 37 4.72 5.17 6.21
CA GLU A 37 4.56 3.71 6.17
C GLU A 37 3.51 3.21 7.16
N LYS A 38 3.55 3.67 8.42
CA LYS A 38 2.54 3.28 9.41
C LYS A 38 1.12 3.66 8.99
N LEU A 39 0.96 4.81 8.34
CA LEU A 39 -0.35 5.26 7.86
C LEU A 39 -0.81 4.44 6.65
N THR A 40 0.09 4.09 5.73
CA THR A 40 -0.20 3.21 4.60
C THR A 40 -0.58 1.81 5.07
N PHE A 41 0.20 1.20 5.98
CA PHE A 41 -0.11 -0.08 6.61
C PHE A 41 -1.47 -0.03 7.34
N GLY A 42 -1.71 1.02 8.12
CA GLY A 42 -2.98 1.21 8.81
C GLY A 42 -4.17 1.31 7.85
N GLY A 43 -4.02 2.06 6.76
CA GLY A 43 -5.01 2.19 5.71
C GLY A 43 -5.31 0.86 5.01
N LEU A 44 -4.28 0.07 4.70
CA LEU A 44 -4.42 -1.26 4.11
C LEU A 44 -5.13 -2.24 5.06
N ILE A 45 -4.76 -2.28 6.33
CA ILE A 45 -5.41 -3.15 7.34
C ILE A 45 -6.88 -2.77 7.50
N PHE A 46 -7.19 -1.46 7.55
CA PHE A 46 -8.56 -0.98 7.63
C PHE A 46 -9.38 -1.38 6.40
N ALA A 47 -8.82 -1.24 5.19
CA ALA A 47 -9.46 -1.64 3.95
C ALA A 47 -9.73 -3.16 3.90
N ILE A 48 -8.78 -3.98 4.37
CA ILE A 48 -8.95 -5.43 4.52
C ILE A 48 -10.13 -5.73 5.46
N GLY A 49 -10.14 -5.14 6.66
CA GLY A 49 -11.20 -5.32 7.64
C GLY A 49 -12.58 -4.91 7.11
N ALA A 50 -12.65 -3.77 6.41
CA ALA A 50 -13.89 -3.30 5.79
C ALA A 50 -14.41 -4.27 4.70
N ASN A 51 -13.53 -4.82 3.87
CA ASN A 51 -13.93 -5.81 2.85
C ASN A 51 -14.38 -7.14 3.50
N VAL A 52 -13.72 -7.59 4.59
CA VAL A 52 -14.15 -8.79 5.34
C VAL A 52 -15.52 -8.59 5.97
N LEU A 53 -15.76 -7.46 6.63
CA LEU A 53 -17.05 -7.14 7.24
C LEU A 53 -18.15 -7.01 6.17
N ALA A 54 -17.84 -6.45 5.01
CA ALA A 54 -18.78 -6.36 3.89
C ALA A 54 -19.18 -7.75 3.36
N VAL A 55 -18.23 -8.68 3.22
CA VAL A 55 -18.50 -10.06 2.77
C VAL A 55 -19.31 -10.86 3.77
N THR A 56 -19.02 -10.69 5.06
CA THR A 56 -19.58 -11.50 6.15
C THR A 56 -20.94 -11.01 6.62
N ILE A 57 -21.15 -9.69 6.75
CA ILE A 57 -22.34 -9.12 7.40
C ILE A 57 -23.29 -8.44 6.40
N PHE A 58 -22.78 -7.68 5.44
CA PHE A 58 -23.61 -6.72 4.69
C PHE A 58 -24.08 -7.19 3.31
N LEU A 59 -23.29 -7.97 2.58
CA LEU A 59 -23.60 -8.31 1.20
C LEU A 59 -24.38 -9.62 1.12
N LYS A 60 -25.68 -9.57 0.78
CA LYS A 60 -26.46 -10.78 0.44
C LYS A 60 -26.22 -11.28 -0.99
N ASN A 61 -25.71 -10.42 -1.87
CA ASN A 61 -25.62 -10.70 -3.30
C ASN A 61 -24.26 -11.35 -3.67
N PRO A 62 -24.23 -12.56 -4.27
CA PRO A 62 -23.00 -13.32 -4.48
C PRO A 62 -22.01 -12.62 -5.42
N LYS A 63 -22.49 -11.90 -6.45
CA LYS A 63 -21.62 -11.16 -7.38
C LYS A 63 -20.81 -10.06 -6.67
N THR A 64 -21.42 -9.44 -5.66
CA THR A 64 -20.80 -8.38 -4.88
C THR A 64 -19.83 -8.96 -3.85
N LYS A 65 -20.13 -10.13 -3.29
CA LYS A 65 -19.19 -10.89 -2.43
C LYS A 65 -17.94 -11.29 -3.19
N GLU A 66 -18.07 -11.82 -4.41
CA GLU A 66 -16.92 -12.21 -5.23
C GLU A 66 -16.01 -11.02 -5.54
N SER A 67 -16.60 -9.86 -5.88
CA SER A 67 -15.84 -8.64 -6.10
C SER A 67 -15.10 -8.19 -4.83
N CYS A 68 -15.76 -8.23 -3.68
CA CYS A 68 -15.17 -7.84 -2.40
C CYS A 68 -14.05 -8.81 -1.95
N ALA A 69 -14.21 -10.11 -2.23
CA ALA A 69 -13.18 -11.12 -1.99
C ALA A 69 -11.95 -10.89 -2.90
N LYS A 70 -12.14 -10.56 -4.18
CA LYS A 70 -11.05 -10.17 -5.08
C LYS A 70 -10.27 -8.98 -4.53
N TRP A 71 -10.97 -7.94 -4.07
CA TRP A 71 -10.34 -6.77 -3.47
C TRP A 71 -9.61 -7.08 -2.17
N PHE A 72 -10.16 -7.95 -1.32
CA PHE A 72 -9.48 -8.45 -0.13
C PHE A 72 -8.12 -9.06 -0.49
N PHE A 73 -8.06 -9.96 -1.47
CA PHE A 73 -6.79 -10.55 -1.91
C PHE A 73 -5.80 -9.51 -2.47
N ILE A 74 -6.30 -8.51 -3.20
CA ILE A 74 -5.46 -7.41 -3.69
C ILE A 74 -4.83 -6.63 -2.53
N PHE A 75 -5.64 -6.21 -1.54
CA PHE A 75 -5.13 -5.46 -0.39
C PHE A 75 -4.16 -6.28 0.47
N VAL A 76 -4.45 -7.57 0.67
CA VAL A 76 -3.54 -8.49 1.38
C VAL A 76 -2.23 -8.65 0.61
N GLY A 77 -2.27 -8.79 -0.72
CA GLY A 77 -1.08 -8.90 -1.56
C GLY A 77 -0.21 -7.64 -1.50
N ILE A 78 -0.82 -6.46 -1.53
CA ILE A 78 -0.10 -5.18 -1.40
C ILE A 78 0.52 -5.06 -0.01
N LEU A 79 -0.21 -5.39 1.05
CA LEU A 79 0.31 -5.37 2.41
C LEU A 79 1.48 -6.35 2.59
N PHE A 80 1.40 -7.53 1.97
CA PHE A 80 2.49 -8.50 1.98
C PHE A 80 3.73 -7.98 1.23
N LEU A 81 3.54 -7.32 0.08
CA LEU A 81 4.62 -6.69 -0.68
C LEU A 81 5.30 -5.58 0.13
N GLU A 82 4.54 -4.68 0.75
CA GLU A 82 5.12 -3.65 1.63
C GLU A 82 5.85 -4.28 2.81
N TYR A 83 5.27 -5.32 3.42
CA TYR A 83 5.92 -6.03 4.53
C TYR A 83 7.24 -6.69 4.11
N ALA A 84 7.26 -7.34 2.94
CA ALA A 84 8.48 -7.92 2.39
C ALA A 84 9.52 -6.84 2.06
N PHE A 85 9.09 -5.67 1.60
CA PHE A 85 9.97 -4.54 1.32
C PHE A 85 10.61 -3.99 2.61
N VAL A 86 9.79 -3.70 3.63
CA VAL A 86 10.26 -3.18 4.94
C VAL A 86 11.15 -4.17 5.67
N ARG A 87 10.85 -5.47 5.58
CA ARG A 87 11.65 -6.52 6.22
C ARG A 87 12.97 -6.82 5.50
N GLY A 88 13.25 -6.12 4.39
CA GLY A 88 14.47 -6.29 3.62
C GLY A 88 14.53 -7.62 2.86
N TRP A 89 13.39 -8.28 2.64
CA TRP A 89 13.32 -9.51 1.84
C TRP A 89 13.70 -9.25 0.39
N PHE A 90 13.41 -8.03 -0.10
CA PHE A 90 14.05 -7.49 -1.29
C PHE A 90 15.43 -6.96 -0.92
N ASN A 91 16.41 -7.86 -0.80
CA ASN A 91 17.79 -7.43 -0.62
C ASN A 91 18.36 -6.94 -1.95
N PHE A 92 18.34 -5.62 -2.15
CA PHE A 92 18.88 -4.96 -3.34
C PHE A 92 20.41 -4.89 -3.35
N ASP A 93 21.12 -5.68 -2.54
CA ASP A 93 22.58 -5.76 -2.55
C ASP A 93 23.14 -5.99 -3.96
N TRP A 94 22.48 -6.82 -4.77
CA TRP A 94 22.85 -7.02 -6.16
C TRP A 94 22.68 -5.74 -7.00
N LEU A 95 21.57 -5.02 -6.83
CA LEU A 95 21.32 -3.76 -7.54
C LEU A 95 22.33 -2.68 -7.13
N LYS A 96 22.66 -2.59 -5.84
CA LYS A 96 23.65 -1.67 -5.28
C LYS A 96 25.05 -1.96 -5.83
N LYS A 97 25.43 -3.23 -5.93
CA LYS A 97 26.69 -3.67 -6.57
C LYS A 97 26.73 -3.30 -8.04
N SER A 98 25.66 -3.52 -8.79
CA SER A 98 25.58 -3.16 -10.22
C SER A 98 25.67 -1.65 -10.43
N LEU A 99 25.03 -0.85 -9.56
CA LEU A 99 25.07 0.62 -9.63
C LEU A 99 26.45 1.17 -9.27
N LEU A 100 27.10 0.62 -8.24
CA LEU A 100 28.49 0.93 -7.90
C LEU A 100 29.46 0.56 -9.02
N TRP A 101 29.24 -0.60 -9.66
CA TRP A 101 30.03 -1.01 -10.81
C TRP A 101 29.89 -0.03 -11.97
N LEU A 102 28.66 0.42 -12.27
CA LEU A 102 28.40 1.40 -13.33
C LEU A 102 29.02 2.77 -13.01
N GLN A 103 28.95 3.21 -11.75
CA GLN A 103 29.53 4.48 -11.29
C GLN A 103 31.05 4.47 -11.32
N ASN A 104 31.70 3.32 -11.11
CA ASN A 104 33.17 3.21 -11.20
C ASN A 104 33.68 3.06 -12.64
N HIS A 105 32.79 2.87 -13.62
CA HIS A 105 33.14 2.65 -15.03
C HIS A 105 32.84 3.86 -15.93
N PHE A 106 32.25 4.91 -15.36
CA PHE A 106 31.98 6.21 -15.97
C PHE A 106 32.63 7.31 -15.14
#